data_AF-D2XU07-F1
#
_entry.id   AF-D2XU07-F1
#
_cell.length_a   1.000
_cell.length_b   1.000
_cell.length_c   1.000
_cell.angle_alpha   90.00
_cell.angle_beta   90.00
_cell.angle_gamma   90.00
#
_symmetry.space_group_name_H-M   'P 1'
#
loop_
_entity.id
_entity.type
_entity.pdbx_description
1 polymer ?
#
loop_
_entity_poly.entity_id
_entity_poly.type
_entity_poly.pdbx_seq_one_letter_code
_entity_poly.pdbx_strand_id
1 'polypeptide(L)'
;KCDEGLFDLGIPVLGICYGMQLACQALGGKVDNTPSREYGRAMWDFVDRDSIFRGMQESEQVWMSHGDQVSQIADQFTAMAKTSTCPYAAIRHNERPVFGMQFHPEVTHTPHGGQILRNFVIDVCGCDGSWKLGDFADAAIESIRKQVGDKRVICGLSGGVDSSVVAALLYKAIGPQLSCILVDNGLLRKNEQQIVLEEFSNHFKTDLHVVEAEDRFLADLAGIDEPQEKRRRIGHAFIE
;
A
#
# COMPACT_ATOMS: atom_id res chain seq x y z
N LYS A 1 -20.94 13.98 -0.81
CA LYS A 1 -21.32 13.68 -2.22
C LYS A 1 -20.05 13.72 -3.06
N CYS A 2 -19.88 12.79 -3.98
CA CYS A 2 -18.78 12.80 -4.95
C CYS A 2 -19.06 13.86 -6.04
N ASP A 3 -18.03 14.47 -6.61
CA ASP A 3 -18.16 15.36 -7.74
C ASP A 3 -18.48 14.54 -9.00
N GLU A 4 -19.61 14.83 -9.65
CA GLU A 4 -20.06 14.13 -10.86
C GLU A 4 -19.06 14.29 -12.02
N GLY A 5 -18.32 15.40 -12.06
CA GLY A 5 -17.30 15.66 -13.08
C GLY A 5 -16.19 14.61 -13.13
N LEU A 6 -15.98 13.85 -12.04
CA LEU A 6 -15.06 12.71 -12.02
C LEU A 6 -15.46 11.63 -13.03
N PHE A 7 -16.76 11.39 -13.21
CA PHE A 7 -17.28 10.38 -14.13
C PHE A 7 -17.38 10.87 -15.58
N ASP A 8 -17.11 12.15 -15.83
CA ASP A 8 -17.08 12.78 -17.17
C ASP A 8 -15.66 12.88 -17.75
N LEU A 9 -14.63 12.49 -16.99
CA LEU A 9 -13.22 12.52 -17.43
C LEU A 9 -12.89 11.52 -18.55
N GLY A 10 -13.81 10.61 -18.89
CA GLY A 10 -13.60 9.60 -19.94
C GLY A 10 -12.59 8.51 -19.58
N ILE A 11 -12.13 8.46 -18.32
CA ILE A 11 -11.23 7.42 -17.81
C ILE A 11 -12.02 6.37 -17.02
N PRO A 12 -11.58 5.10 -16.99
CA PRO A 12 -12.24 4.08 -16.19
C PRO A 12 -12.19 4.35 -14.69
N VAL A 13 -13.29 4.06 -14.00
CA VAL A 13 -13.44 4.27 -12.56
C VAL A 13 -13.96 2.99 -11.91
N LEU A 14 -13.31 2.55 -10.83
CA LEU A 14 -13.77 1.45 -9.98
C LEU A 14 -14.07 1.97 -8.57
N GLY A 15 -15.34 1.92 -8.17
CA GLY A 15 -15.77 2.19 -6.81
C GLY A 15 -15.81 0.92 -5.97
N ILE A 16 -15.13 0.91 -4.82
CA ILE A 16 -15.10 -0.23 -3.89
C ILE A 16 -15.82 0.17 -2.59
N CYS A 17 -16.77 -0.66 -2.16
CA CYS A 17 -17.61 -0.46 -0.98
C CYS A 17 -18.26 0.94 -0.98
N TYR A 18 -17.81 1.84 -0.10
CA TYR A 18 -18.28 3.23 -0.06
C TYR A 18 -18.08 3.96 -1.40
N GLY A 19 -17.03 3.64 -2.15
CA GLY A 19 -16.81 4.20 -3.49
C GLY A 19 -17.90 3.82 -4.49
N MET A 20 -18.42 2.59 -4.45
CA MET A 20 -19.56 2.17 -5.27
C MET A 20 -20.83 2.95 -4.89
N GLN A 21 -21.06 3.14 -3.59
CA GLN A 21 -22.21 3.88 -3.07
C GLN A 21 -22.18 5.34 -3.54
N LEU A 22 -21.01 5.97 -3.46
CA LEU A 22 -20.79 7.34 -3.95
C LEU A 22 -21.02 7.45 -5.46
N ALA A 23 -20.48 6.52 -6.26
CA ALA A 23 -20.67 6.51 -7.71
C ALA A 23 -22.14 6.31 -8.08
N CYS A 24 -22.82 5.39 -7.40
CA CYS A 24 -24.24 5.15 -7.61
C CYS A 24 -25.09 6.38 -7.26
N GLN A 25 -24.86 7.01 -6.11
CA GLN A 25 -25.58 8.23 -5.71
C GLN A 25 -25.34 9.42 -6.65
N ALA A 26 -24.09 9.61 -7.10
CA ALA A 26 -23.73 10.70 -8.02
C ALA A 26 -24.38 10.51 -9.40
N LEU A 27 -24.63 9.27 -9.81
CA LEU A 27 -25.18 8.93 -11.13
C LEU A 27 -26.65 8.49 -11.04
N GLY A 28 -27.41 9.01 -10.07
CA GLY A 28 -28.87 8.90 -10.01
C GLY A 28 -29.44 7.69 -9.27
N GLY A 29 -28.61 6.85 -8.66
CA GLY A 29 -29.04 5.74 -7.82
C GLY A 29 -29.31 6.12 -6.36
N LYS A 30 -29.74 5.14 -5.56
CA LYS A 30 -30.10 5.31 -4.15
C LYS A 30 -29.33 4.34 -3.26
N VAL A 31 -28.88 4.85 -2.12
CA VAL A 31 -28.23 4.09 -1.05
C VAL A 31 -29.07 4.26 0.20
N ASP A 32 -29.41 3.15 0.83
CA ASP A 32 -30.18 3.12 2.07
C ASP A 32 -29.38 2.37 3.15
N ASN A 33 -29.67 2.70 4.41
CA ASN A 33 -29.18 1.92 5.53
C ASN A 33 -29.94 0.60 5.60
N THR A 34 -29.23 -0.53 5.72
CA THR A 34 -29.88 -1.84 5.80
C THR A 34 -29.78 -2.49 7.17
N PRO A 35 -30.86 -3.14 7.67
CA PRO A 35 -30.82 -3.85 8.95
C PRO A 35 -29.84 -5.03 8.93
N SER A 36 -29.75 -5.71 7.78
CA SER A 36 -28.74 -6.72 7.50
C SER A 36 -27.40 -6.03 7.24
N ARG A 37 -26.47 -6.14 8.18
CA ARG A 37 -25.09 -5.72 7.99
C ARG A 37 -24.27 -6.95 7.60
N GLU A 38 -23.70 -6.94 6.39
CA GLU A 38 -22.77 -7.98 5.97
C GLU A 38 -21.34 -7.53 6.28
N TYR A 39 -20.79 -8.07 7.37
CA TYR A 39 -19.38 -7.99 7.70
C TYR A 39 -18.80 -9.39 7.68
N GLY A 40 -18.03 -9.69 6.65
CA GLY A 40 -17.33 -10.96 6.50
C GLY A 40 -17.62 -11.65 5.19
N ARG A 41 -17.52 -12.98 5.23
CA ARG A 41 -17.65 -13.84 4.04
C ARG A 41 -19.11 -13.89 3.59
N ALA A 42 -19.33 -13.60 2.32
CA ALA A 42 -20.60 -13.86 1.65
C ALA A 42 -20.34 -14.65 0.38
N MET A 43 -21.32 -15.48 -0.01
CA MET A 43 -21.35 -16.04 -1.36
C MET A 43 -22.06 -15.05 -2.26
N TRP A 44 -21.40 -14.70 -3.36
CA TRP A 44 -22.02 -13.91 -4.43
C TRP A 44 -22.35 -14.81 -5.62
N ASP A 45 -23.33 -14.40 -6.42
CA ASP A 45 -23.71 -15.05 -7.68
C ASP A 45 -23.72 -14.01 -8.80
N PHE A 46 -23.22 -14.38 -9.98
CA PHE A 46 -23.33 -13.53 -11.16
C PHE A 46 -24.79 -13.34 -11.58
N VAL A 47 -25.12 -12.08 -11.91
CA VAL A 47 -26.35 -11.68 -12.59
C VAL A 47 -26.05 -11.44 -14.07
N ASP A 48 -24.90 -10.83 -14.36
CA ASP A 48 -24.39 -10.64 -15.71
C ASP A 48 -22.86 -10.78 -15.72
N ARG A 49 -22.26 -11.12 -16.85
CA ARG A 49 -20.81 -11.32 -16.99
C ARG A 49 -20.17 -10.15 -17.71
N ASP A 50 -19.12 -9.62 -17.11
CA ASP A 50 -18.23 -8.64 -17.73
C ASP A 50 -16.77 -9.11 -17.71
N SER A 51 -15.97 -8.57 -18.62
CA SER A 51 -14.52 -8.74 -18.72
C SER A 51 -13.76 -8.52 -17.40
N ILE A 52 -14.23 -7.61 -16.53
CA ILE A 52 -13.62 -7.35 -15.21
C ILE A 52 -13.63 -8.60 -14.31
N PHE A 53 -14.59 -9.52 -14.53
CA PHE A 53 -14.75 -10.76 -13.76
C PHE A 53 -14.21 -12.01 -14.46
N ARG A 54 -13.44 -11.84 -15.54
CA ARG A 54 -12.80 -12.95 -16.24
C ARG A 54 -11.92 -13.77 -15.28
N GLY A 55 -12.14 -15.09 -15.26
CA GLY A 55 -11.42 -16.03 -14.40
C GLY A 55 -12.16 -16.38 -13.10
N MET A 56 -13.27 -15.71 -12.78
CA MET A 56 -14.08 -16.01 -11.59
C MET A 56 -15.08 -17.15 -11.82
N GLN A 57 -15.46 -17.80 -10.71
CA GLN A 57 -16.48 -18.86 -10.69
C GLN A 57 -17.91 -18.30 -10.62
N GLU A 58 -18.90 -19.09 -11.04
CA GLU A 58 -20.31 -18.65 -11.07
C GLU A 58 -20.84 -18.17 -9.72
N SER A 59 -20.42 -18.87 -8.67
CA SER A 59 -20.67 -18.51 -7.28
C SER A 59 -19.35 -18.61 -6.52
N GLU A 60 -19.00 -17.58 -5.76
CA GLU A 60 -17.72 -17.53 -5.04
C GLU A 60 -17.81 -16.76 -3.72
N GLN A 61 -16.84 -16.99 -2.84
CA GLN A 61 -16.70 -16.21 -1.62
C GLN A 61 -16.12 -14.83 -1.92
N VAL A 62 -16.77 -13.79 -1.37
CA VAL A 62 -16.26 -12.41 -1.33
C VAL A 62 -16.26 -11.88 0.10
N TRP A 63 -15.46 -10.85 0.36
CA TRP A 63 -15.44 -10.16 1.64
C TRP A 63 -16.27 -8.88 1.64
N MET A 64 -17.45 -8.95 2.26
CA MET A 64 -18.37 -7.83 2.44
C MET A 64 -18.00 -7.06 3.71
N SER A 65 -18.10 -5.73 3.67
CA SER A 65 -17.89 -4.90 4.86
C SER A 65 -18.72 -3.62 4.78
N HIS A 66 -20.04 -3.75 4.93
CA HIS A 66 -20.93 -2.61 4.79
C HIS A 66 -22.15 -2.66 5.72
N GLY A 67 -22.57 -1.46 6.16
CA GLY A 67 -23.84 -1.24 6.85
C GLY A 67 -24.89 -0.64 5.94
N ASP A 68 -24.48 0.28 5.07
CA ASP A 68 -25.32 0.82 3.99
C ASP A 68 -25.08 -0.01 2.72
N GLN A 69 -26.06 -0.07 1.83
CA GLN A 69 -25.88 -0.65 0.50
C GLN A 69 -26.71 0.11 -0.53
N VAL A 70 -26.32 -0.03 -1.79
CA VAL A 70 -27.16 0.43 -2.90
C VAL A 70 -28.49 -0.32 -2.82
N SER A 71 -29.60 0.43 -2.75
CA SER A 71 -30.96 -0.12 -2.68
C SER A 71 -31.71 0.02 -4.00
N GLN A 72 -31.28 0.95 -4.85
CA GLN A 72 -31.78 1.13 -6.20
C GLN A 72 -30.64 1.63 -7.09
N ILE A 73 -30.46 0.98 -8.22
CA ILE A 73 -29.60 1.49 -9.31
C ILE A 73 -30.47 2.28 -10.30
N ALA A 74 -29.88 3.28 -10.94
CA ALA A 74 -30.53 3.98 -12.05
C ALA A 74 -30.45 3.14 -13.34
N ASP A 75 -31.30 3.42 -14.32
CA ASP A 75 -31.38 2.66 -15.58
C ASP A 75 -30.06 2.63 -16.37
N GLN A 76 -29.16 3.57 -16.09
CA GLN A 76 -27.83 3.63 -16.69
C GLN A 76 -26.86 2.61 -16.09
N PHE A 77 -27.26 1.84 -15.08
CA PHE A 77 -26.47 0.77 -14.50
C PHE A 77 -27.09 -0.60 -14.74
N THR A 78 -26.22 -1.58 -14.91
CA THR A 78 -26.55 -3.00 -14.91
C THR A 78 -26.02 -3.65 -13.64
N ALA A 79 -26.85 -4.46 -12.98
CA ALA A 79 -26.43 -5.28 -11.85
C ALA A 79 -25.61 -6.47 -12.38
N MET A 80 -24.38 -6.61 -11.88
CA MET A 80 -23.45 -7.64 -12.35
C MET A 80 -23.43 -8.86 -11.43
N ALA A 81 -23.63 -8.65 -10.13
CA ALA A 81 -23.64 -9.73 -9.14
C ALA A 81 -24.46 -9.35 -7.91
N LYS A 82 -24.86 -10.36 -7.14
CA LYS A 82 -25.65 -10.22 -5.91
C LYS A 82 -25.19 -11.20 -4.83
N THR A 83 -25.51 -10.92 -3.57
CA THR A 83 -25.50 -11.89 -2.46
C THR A 83 -26.92 -12.19 -2.01
N SER A 84 -27.08 -12.99 -0.96
CA SER A 84 -28.39 -13.27 -0.37
C SER A 84 -29.06 -12.04 0.26
N THR A 85 -28.30 -11.03 0.69
CA THR A 85 -28.86 -9.79 1.27
C THR A 85 -28.48 -8.50 0.52
N CYS A 86 -27.53 -8.57 -0.41
CA CYS A 86 -27.11 -7.45 -1.24
C CYS A 86 -27.47 -7.68 -2.72
N PRO A 87 -28.58 -7.10 -3.23
CA PRO A 87 -29.01 -7.31 -4.62
C PRO A 87 -28.07 -6.69 -5.66
N TYR A 88 -27.26 -5.71 -5.26
CA TYR A 88 -26.30 -5.01 -6.09
C TYR A 88 -24.90 -5.16 -5.48
N ALA A 89 -24.38 -6.39 -5.44
CA ALA A 89 -23.03 -6.66 -4.94
C ALA A 89 -21.95 -6.18 -5.91
N ALA A 90 -22.29 -6.10 -7.21
CA ALA A 90 -21.50 -5.39 -8.22
C ALA A 90 -22.41 -4.75 -9.27
N ILE A 91 -21.98 -3.61 -9.81
CA ILE A 91 -22.70 -2.83 -10.84
C ILE A 91 -21.73 -2.34 -11.91
N ARG A 92 -22.25 -2.08 -13.10
CA ARG A 92 -21.51 -1.44 -14.20
C ARG A 92 -22.40 -0.38 -14.86
N HIS A 93 -21.84 0.77 -15.18
CA HIS A 93 -22.51 1.77 -15.99
C HIS A 93 -22.55 1.34 -17.47
N ASN A 94 -23.70 1.49 -18.12
CA ASN A 94 -23.96 0.95 -19.46
C ASN A 94 -23.15 1.69 -20.55
N GLU A 95 -22.97 3.00 -20.40
CA GLU A 95 -22.30 3.85 -21.41
C GLU A 95 -20.90 4.32 -21.01
N ARG A 96 -20.57 4.34 -19.70
CA ARG A 96 -19.34 4.91 -19.15
C ARG A 96 -18.50 3.77 -18.58
N PRO A 97 -17.15 3.86 -18.55
CA PRO A 97 -16.29 2.82 -17.98
C PRO A 97 -16.28 2.87 -16.45
N VAL A 98 -17.45 2.93 -15.82
CA VAL A 98 -17.64 3.03 -14.37
C VAL A 98 -18.14 1.70 -13.83
N PHE A 99 -17.43 1.16 -12.85
CA PHE A 99 -17.72 -0.10 -12.18
C PHE A 99 -17.85 0.14 -10.67
N GLY A 100 -18.69 -0.66 -10.03
CA GLY A 100 -18.87 -0.65 -8.59
C GLY A 100 -18.89 -2.06 -8.03
N MET A 101 -18.28 -2.27 -6.87
CA MET A 101 -18.42 -3.49 -6.10
C MET A 101 -18.58 -3.19 -4.61
N GLN A 102 -19.48 -3.91 -3.95
CA GLN A 102 -19.80 -3.73 -2.53
C GLN A 102 -18.83 -4.50 -1.63
N PHE A 103 -18.10 -5.49 -2.18
CA PHE A 103 -17.05 -6.26 -1.51
C PHE A 103 -15.65 -5.69 -1.74
N HIS A 104 -14.68 -6.18 -0.98
CA HIS A 104 -13.27 -5.77 -1.03
C HIS A 104 -12.41 -6.79 -1.82
N PRO A 105 -12.02 -6.49 -3.08
CA PRO A 105 -11.15 -7.37 -3.87
C PRO A 105 -9.67 -7.31 -3.44
N GLU A 106 -9.27 -6.30 -2.67
CA GLU A 106 -7.90 -6.10 -2.21
C GLU A 106 -7.51 -6.99 -1.03
N VAL A 107 -8.49 -7.58 -0.34
CA VAL A 107 -8.24 -8.46 0.81
C VAL A 107 -8.18 -9.92 0.38
N THR A 108 -7.30 -10.69 1.05
CA THR A 108 -7.09 -12.12 0.77
C THR A 108 -8.31 -13.00 1.01
N HIS A 109 -9.30 -12.48 1.73
CA HIS A 109 -10.58 -13.15 1.96
C HIS A 109 -11.48 -13.21 0.71
N THR A 110 -11.16 -12.45 -0.33
CA THR A 110 -11.74 -12.55 -1.67
C THR A 110 -10.71 -13.25 -2.57
N PRO A 111 -10.81 -14.58 -2.79
CA PRO A 111 -9.73 -15.37 -3.37
C PRO A 111 -9.26 -14.89 -4.76
N HIS A 112 -10.21 -14.53 -5.63
CA HIS A 112 -9.89 -13.96 -6.96
C HIS A 112 -9.89 -12.42 -6.99
N GLY A 113 -9.84 -11.75 -5.83
CA GLY A 113 -9.85 -10.30 -5.75
C GLY A 113 -8.67 -9.63 -6.47
N GLY A 114 -7.47 -10.21 -6.35
CA GLY A 114 -6.30 -9.76 -7.12
C GLY A 114 -6.48 -9.89 -8.63
N GLN A 115 -7.20 -10.92 -9.11
CA GLN A 115 -7.51 -11.09 -10.53
C GLN A 115 -8.50 -10.02 -11.01
N ILE A 116 -9.51 -9.66 -10.21
CA ILE A 116 -10.44 -8.56 -10.51
C ILE A 116 -9.68 -7.24 -10.67
N LEU A 117 -8.82 -6.91 -9.70
CA LEU A 117 -8.02 -5.69 -9.74
C LEU A 117 -7.08 -5.68 -10.96
N ARG A 118 -6.48 -6.83 -11.27
CA ARG A 118 -5.65 -6.99 -12.48
C ARG A 118 -6.47 -6.78 -13.76
N ASN A 119 -7.66 -7.38 -13.87
CA ASN A 119 -8.53 -7.21 -15.04
C ASN A 119 -8.92 -5.73 -15.20
N PHE A 120 -9.25 -5.04 -14.12
CA PHE A 120 -9.55 -3.61 -14.17
C PHE A 120 -8.34 -2.79 -14.63
N VAL A 121 -7.18 -2.96 -14.01
CA VAL A 121 -5.98 -2.16 -14.33
C VAL A 121 -5.45 -2.46 -15.74
N ILE A 122 -5.36 -3.72 -16.13
CA ILE A 122 -4.74 -4.11 -17.41
C ILE A 122 -5.73 -4.01 -18.57
N ASP A 123 -6.93 -4.58 -18.42
CA ASP A 123 -7.85 -4.74 -19.54
C ASP A 123 -8.84 -3.59 -19.66
N VAL A 124 -9.34 -3.05 -18.54
CA VAL A 124 -10.30 -1.94 -18.55
C VAL A 124 -9.57 -0.60 -18.68
N CYS A 125 -8.53 -0.35 -17.87
CA CYS A 125 -7.73 0.88 -17.94
C CYS A 125 -6.69 0.86 -19.07
N GLY A 126 -6.37 -0.31 -19.64
CA GLY A 126 -5.37 -0.42 -20.69
C GLY A 126 -3.94 -0.18 -20.21
N CYS A 127 -3.66 -0.34 -18.91
CA CYS A 127 -2.30 -0.18 -18.40
C CYS A 127 -1.40 -1.34 -18.84
N ASP A 128 -0.18 -1.02 -19.26
CA ASP A 128 0.79 -1.98 -19.81
C ASP A 128 1.58 -2.76 -18.74
N GLY A 129 1.46 -2.38 -17.47
CA GLY A 129 2.24 -2.96 -16.37
C GLY A 129 3.72 -2.61 -16.46
N SER A 130 4.07 -1.44 -17.01
CA SER A 130 5.44 -0.97 -17.18
C SER A 130 6.17 -0.65 -15.87
N TRP A 131 5.48 -0.64 -14.72
CA TRP A 131 6.14 -0.42 -13.42
C TRP A 131 7.02 -1.60 -13.02
N LYS A 132 8.33 -1.44 -13.23
CA LYS A 132 9.37 -2.38 -12.81
C LYS A 132 10.27 -1.74 -11.77
N LEU A 133 10.63 -2.52 -10.75
CA LEU A 133 11.48 -2.04 -9.65
C LEU A 133 12.86 -1.60 -10.14
N GLY A 134 13.41 -2.24 -11.18
CA GLY A 134 14.70 -1.87 -11.78
C GLY A 134 14.66 -0.46 -12.39
N ASP A 135 13.66 -0.20 -13.24
CA ASP A 135 13.48 1.11 -13.89
C ASP A 135 13.28 2.22 -12.85
N PHE A 136 12.58 1.92 -11.75
CA PHE A 136 12.44 2.84 -10.62
C PHE A 136 13.79 3.12 -9.92
N ALA A 137 14.59 2.08 -9.67
CA ALA A 137 15.88 2.25 -9.01
C ALA A 137 16.83 3.12 -9.84
N ASP A 138 16.87 2.93 -11.15
CA ASP A 138 17.70 3.74 -12.06
C ASP A 138 17.24 5.20 -12.09
N ALA A 139 15.92 5.44 -12.19
CA ALA A 139 15.35 6.79 -12.13
C ALA A 139 15.61 7.47 -10.78
N ALA A 140 15.50 6.73 -9.67
CA ALA A 140 15.81 7.24 -8.34
C ALA A 140 17.29 7.60 -8.20
N ILE A 141 18.20 6.76 -8.69
CA ILE A 141 19.65 7.01 -8.69
C ILE A 141 19.99 8.29 -9.48
N GLU A 142 19.39 8.49 -10.66
CA GLU A 142 19.60 9.70 -11.46
C GLU A 142 19.06 10.95 -10.75
N SER A 143 17.86 10.86 -10.18
CA SER A 143 17.24 11.93 -9.41
C SER A 143 18.11 12.34 -8.21
N ILE A 144 18.59 11.37 -7.44
CA ILE A 144 19.51 11.58 -6.31
C ILE A 144 20.77 12.30 -6.79
N ARG A 145 21.41 11.80 -7.85
CA ARG A 145 22.65 12.39 -8.39
C ARG A 145 22.45 13.86 -8.77
N LYS A 146 21.34 14.17 -9.46
CA LYS A 146 20.99 15.55 -9.86
C LYS A 146 20.70 16.45 -8.66
N GLN A 147 19.97 15.95 -7.67
CA GLN A 147 19.57 16.72 -6.50
C GLN A 147 20.75 17.00 -5.55
N VAL A 148 21.64 16.02 -5.36
CA VAL A 148 22.80 16.14 -4.48
C VAL A 148 23.90 16.99 -5.13
N GLY A 149 24.15 16.80 -6.43
CA GLY A 149 25.28 17.43 -7.12
C GLY A 149 26.60 17.07 -6.43
N ASP A 150 27.38 18.09 -6.05
CA ASP A 150 28.69 17.91 -5.40
C ASP A 150 28.63 17.89 -3.86
N LYS A 151 27.43 17.91 -3.26
CA LYS A 151 27.27 17.93 -1.80
C LYS A 151 27.54 16.56 -1.19
N ARG A 152 27.89 16.53 0.10
CA ARG A 152 27.97 15.29 0.89
C ARG A 152 26.62 14.95 1.52
N VAL A 153 26.37 13.67 1.74
CA VAL A 153 25.15 13.15 2.37
C VAL A 153 25.54 12.27 3.55
N ILE A 154 24.84 12.44 4.66
CA ILE A 154 24.91 11.52 5.80
C ILE A 154 23.68 10.61 5.83
N CYS A 155 23.86 9.35 6.18
CA CYS A 155 22.78 8.37 6.29
C CYS A 155 22.89 7.59 7.59
N GLY A 156 21.87 7.71 8.46
CA GLY A 156 21.77 6.88 9.65
C GLY A 156 21.33 5.46 9.28
N LEU A 157 22.18 4.48 9.55
CA LEU A 157 21.89 3.06 9.38
C LEU A 157 21.35 2.49 10.69
N SER A 158 20.14 1.95 10.65
CA SER A 158 19.54 1.26 11.81
C SER A 158 19.73 -0.26 11.77
N GLY A 159 20.23 -0.80 10.67
CA GLY A 159 20.20 -2.24 10.36
C GLY A 159 18.88 -2.71 9.73
N GLY A 160 17.84 -1.85 9.71
CA GLY A 160 16.58 -2.13 9.03
C GLY A 160 16.67 -2.00 7.50
N VAL A 161 15.82 -2.77 6.80
CA VAL A 161 15.82 -2.86 5.33
C VAL A 161 15.71 -1.50 4.64
N ASP A 162 14.90 -0.59 5.16
CA ASP A 162 14.66 0.73 4.56
C ASP A 162 15.95 1.55 4.50
N SER A 163 16.62 1.73 5.65
CA SER A 163 17.88 2.50 5.72
C SER A 163 18.99 1.86 4.89
N SER A 164 19.05 0.54 4.85
CA SER A 164 20.02 -0.20 4.05
C SER A 164 19.79 -0.04 2.55
N VAL A 165 18.54 -0.09 2.08
CA VAL A 165 18.19 0.17 0.68
C VAL A 165 18.47 1.63 0.30
N VAL A 166 18.14 2.58 1.17
CA VAL A 166 18.47 4.00 0.97
C VAL A 166 19.97 4.20 0.82
N ALA A 167 20.78 3.62 1.72
CA ALA A 167 22.23 3.73 1.64
C ALA A 167 22.81 3.08 0.37
N ALA A 168 22.25 1.94 -0.06
CA ALA A 168 22.65 1.30 -1.31
C ALA A 168 22.33 2.17 -2.54
N LEU A 169 21.14 2.80 -2.59
CA LEU A 169 20.77 3.72 -3.67
C LEU A 169 21.64 4.99 -3.66
N LEU A 170 21.87 5.58 -2.49
CA LEU A 170 22.75 6.74 -2.33
C LEU A 170 24.17 6.40 -2.79
N TYR A 171 24.75 5.29 -2.34
CA TYR A 171 26.09 4.91 -2.75
C TYR A 171 26.20 4.68 -4.26
N LYS A 172 25.22 4.02 -4.89
CA LYS A 172 25.19 3.89 -6.36
C LYS A 172 25.10 5.24 -7.08
N ALA A 173 24.42 6.22 -6.49
CA ALA A 173 24.23 7.53 -7.08
C ALA A 173 25.45 8.44 -6.95
N ILE A 174 26.02 8.53 -5.74
CA ILE A 174 26.98 9.57 -5.33
C ILE A 174 28.26 9.01 -4.67
N GLY A 175 28.38 7.69 -4.54
CA GLY A 175 29.59 7.00 -4.12
C GLY A 175 30.23 7.58 -2.84
N PRO A 176 31.49 8.04 -2.89
CA PRO A 176 32.21 8.57 -1.71
C PRO A 176 31.61 9.83 -1.06
N GLN A 177 30.63 10.48 -1.70
CA GLN A 177 29.91 11.61 -1.09
C GLN A 177 29.02 11.16 0.08
N LEU A 178 28.69 9.87 0.15
CA LEU A 178 27.92 9.25 1.23
C LEU A 178 28.81 8.90 2.43
N SER A 179 28.34 9.28 3.62
CA SER A 179 28.85 8.81 4.89
C SER A 179 27.70 8.16 5.68
N CYS A 180 27.88 6.92 6.09
CA CYS A 180 26.90 6.17 6.85
C CYS A 180 27.27 6.15 8.33
N ILE A 181 26.28 6.23 9.22
CA ILE A 181 26.48 6.19 10.67
C ILE A 181 25.61 5.07 11.24
N LEU A 182 26.24 4.07 11.85
CA LEU A 182 25.59 3.03 12.63
C LEU A 182 25.84 3.31 14.12
N VAL A 183 24.78 3.48 14.90
CA VAL A 183 24.89 3.60 16.36
C VAL A 183 24.54 2.26 16.99
N ASP A 184 25.53 1.56 17.53
CA ASP A 184 25.27 0.41 18.38
C ASP A 184 24.92 0.89 19.78
N ASN A 185 23.63 0.80 20.11
CA ASN A 185 23.10 1.21 21.39
C ASN A 185 23.05 0.07 22.43
N GLY A 186 23.64 -1.09 22.13
CA GLY A 186 23.61 -2.27 22.99
C GLY A 186 22.26 -2.99 23.04
N LEU A 187 21.29 -2.57 22.24
CA LEU A 187 19.92 -3.12 22.20
C LEU A 187 19.62 -3.82 20.87
N LEU A 188 20.64 -4.00 20.02
CA LEU A 188 20.52 -4.72 18.75
C LEU A 188 20.42 -6.23 18.98
N ARG A 189 20.01 -6.96 17.95
CA ARG A 189 20.03 -8.43 17.98
C ARG A 189 21.47 -8.93 17.95
N LYS A 190 21.67 -10.16 18.43
CA LYS A 190 22.96 -10.84 18.38
C LYS A 190 23.58 -10.75 16.98
N ASN A 191 24.80 -10.22 16.90
CA ASN A 191 25.61 -10.06 15.70
C ASN A 191 25.05 -9.09 14.64
N GLU A 192 24.02 -8.30 14.93
CA GLU A 192 23.40 -7.40 13.95
C GLU A 192 24.39 -6.33 13.44
N GLN A 193 25.18 -5.73 14.33
CA GLN A 193 26.27 -4.81 13.97
C GLN A 193 27.26 -5.46 13.00
N GLN A 194 27.70 -6.69 13.29
CA GLN A 194 28.67 -7.41 12.46
C GLN A 194 28.11 -7.69 11.05
N ILE A 195 26.84 -8.08 10.95
CA ILE A 195 26.18 -8.29 9.66
C ILE A 195 26.14 -6.99 8.86
N VAL A 196 25.76 -5.86 9.48
CA VAL A 196 25.77 -4.56 8.81
C VAL A 196 27.18 -4.19 8.36
N LEU A 197 28.19 -4.38 9.21
CA LEU A 197 29.59 -4.11 8.87
C LEU A 197 30.08 -4.96 7.68
N GLU A 198 29.74 -6.24 7.63
CA GLU A 198 30.12 -7.15 6.54
C GLU A 198 29.46 -6.76 5.23
N GLU A 199 28.15 -6.53 5.24
CA GLU A 199 27.38 -6.12 4.06
C GLU A 199 27.92 -4.81 3.48
N PHE A 200 28.16 -3.83 4.35
CA PHE A 200 28.69 -2.54 3.91
C PHE A 200 30.15 -2.65 3.47
N SER A 201 31.05 -3.23 4.27
CA SER A 201 32.49 -3.27 3.92
C SER A 201 32.79 -4.09 2.66
N ASN A 202 32.07 -5.19 2.43
CA ASN A 202 32.34 -6.08 1.29
C ASN A 202 31.69 -5.58 -0.01
N HIS A 203 30.49 -5.01 0.06
CA HIS A 203 29.73 -4.61 -1.13
C HIS A 203 29.82 -3.11 -1.43
N PHE A 204 30.08 -2.28 -0.42
CA PHE A 204 30.03 -0.83 -0.52
C PHE A 204 31.27 -0.19 0.13
N LYS A 205 32.22 0.28 -0.66
CA LYS A 205 33.39 1.03 -0.14
C LYS A 205 33.00 2.46 0.30
N THR A 206 31.98 2.56 1.15
CA THR A 206 31.46 3.80 1.72
C THR A 206 32.15 4.08 3.04
N ASP A 207 32.17 5.36 3.39
CA ASP A 207 32.60 5.85 4.69
C ASP A 207 31.56 5.45 5.76
N LEU A 208 31.75 4.31 6.44
CA LEU A 208 30.87 3.82 7.52
C LEU A 208 31.49 4.11 8.89
N HIS A 209 30.77 4.89 9.70
CA HIS A 209 31.11 5.21 11.08
C HIS A 209 30.26 4.36 12.00
N VAL A 210 30.91 3.56 12.86
CA VAL A 210 30.22 2.82 13.92
C VAL A 210 30.46 3.53 15.25
N VAL A 211 29.37 3.88 15.92
CA VAL A 211 29.38 4.51 17.24
C VAL A 211 29.01 3.45 18.27
N GLU A 212 29.99 3.04 19.06
CA GLU A 212 29.81 2.15 20.21
C GLU A 212 29.20 2.95 21.37
N ALA A 213 27.90 2.79 21.63
CA ALA A 213 27.15 3.56 22.61
C ALA A 213 26.42 2.70 23.67
N GLU A 214 26.66 1.38 23.70
CA GLU A 214 26.05 0.44 24.65
C GLU A 214 26.08 0.97 26.10
N ASP A 215 27.25 1.30 26.63
CA ASP A 215 27.40 1.75 28.01
C ASP A 215 26.55 2.99 28.32
N ARG A 216 26.45 3.94 27.39
CA ARG A 216 25.65 5.16 27.54
C ARG A 216 24.17 4.83 27.61
N PHE A 217 23.68 4.04 26.66
CA PHE A 217 22.26 3.69 26.61
C PHE A 217 21.85 2.83 27.80
N LEU A 218 22.67 1.86 28.21
CA LEU A 218 22.40 1.02 29.37
C LEU A 218 22.43 1.81 30.68
N ALA A 219 23.34 2.79 30.82
CA ALA A 219 23.38 3.69 31.95
C ALA A 219 22.11 4.57 32.04
N ASP A 220 21.66 5.13 30.92
CA ASP A 220 20.44 5.96 30.86
C ASP A 220 19.16 5.18 31.17
N LEU A 221 19.18 3.87 30.93
CA LEU A 221 18.07 2.94 31.19
C LEU A 221 18.11 2.29 32.57
N ALA A 222 19.17 2.49 33.35
CA ALA A 222 19.32 1.86 34.65
C ALA A 222 18.16 2.24 35.60
N GLY A 223 17.48 1.22 36.14
CA GLY A 223 16.36 1.39 37.08
C GLY A 223 15.06 1.92 36.47
N ILE A 224 14.95 1.97 35.13
CA ILE A 224 13.74 2.41 34.45
C ILE A 224 12.89 1.22 34.02
N ASP A 225 11.77 1.02 34.71
CA ASP A 225 10.82 -0.05 34.41
C ASP A 225 9.69 0.39 33.47
N GLU A 226 9.35 1.70 33.45
CA GLU A 226 8.24 2.21 32.66
C GLU A 226 8.56 2.25 31.16
N PRO A 227 7.88 1.46 30.29
CA PRO A 227 8.25 1.33 28.89
C PRO A 227 8.20 2.63 28.09
N GLN A 228 7.27 3.55 28.38
CA GLN A 228 7.21 4.83 27.67
C GLN A 228 8.41 5.71 28.00
N GLU A 229 8.86 5.71 29.26
CA GLU A 229 10.05 6.44 29.66
C GLU A 229 11.32 5.82 29.05
N LYS A 230 11.40 4.49 28.95
CA LYS A 230 12.49 3.82 28.20
C LYS A 230 12.53 4.27 26.75
N ARG A 231 11.39 4.31 26.06
CA ARG A 231 11.31 4.79 24.66
C ARG A 231 11.77 6.23 24.52
N ARG A 232 11.33 7.12 25.43
CA ARG A 232 11.73 8.53 25.43
C ARG A 232 13.23 8.70 25.60
N ARG A 233 13.84 7.96 26.54
CA ARG A 233 15.29 8.01 26.81
C ARG A 233 16.12 7.46 25.66
N ILE A 234 15.76 6.29 25.12
CA ILE A 234 16.44 5.70 23.95
C ILE A 234 16.39 6.66 22.76
N GLY A 235 15.22 7.24 22.48
CA GLY A 235 15.07 8.19 21.38
C GLY A 235 15.90 9.47 21.56
N HIS A 236 15.96 10.00 22.79
CA HIS A 236 16.78 11.17 23.12
C HIS A 236 18.27 10.88 22.96
N ALA A 237 18.76 9.80 23.59
CA ALA A 237 20.17 9.42 23.55
C ALA A 237 20.68 9.07 22.13
N PHE A 238 19.78 8.62 21.24
CA PHE A 238 20.13 8.35 19.83
C PHE A 238 20.32 9.63 19.00
N ILE A 239 19.63 10.71 19.35
CA ILE A 239 19.72 11.99 18.62
C ILE A 239 20.97 12.78 19.03
N GLU A 240 21.36 12.67 20.30
CA GLU A 240 22.53 13.35 20.88
C GLU A 240 23.87 12.71 20.49
#